data_AF-A0A967XJQ9-F1
#
_entry.id   AF-A0A967XJQ9-F1
#
_cell.length_a   1.000
_cell.length_b   1.000
_cell.length_c   1.000
_cell.angle_alpha   90.00
_cell.angle_beta   90.00
_cell.angle_gamma   90.00
#
_symmetry.space_group_name_H-M   'P 1'
#
loop_
_entity.id
_entity.type
_entity.pdbx_description
1 polymer ?
#
loop_
_entity_poly.entity_id
_entity_poly.type
_entity_poly.pdbx_seq_one_letter_code
_entity_poly.pdbx_strand_id
1 'polypeptide(L)' 'LFDDEIESLSYFDPLTGEVLRRVPRLTVYPKSHYVTPRQTIVDAVEQIKEELKERL' A
#
# COMPACT_ATOMS: atom_id res chain seq x y z
N LEU A 1 -1.98 -12.04 -22.88
CA LEU A 1 -1.75 -12.08 -21.43
C LEU A 1 -0.45 -12.85 -21.25
N PHE A 2 0.63 -12.18 -20.86
CA PHE A 2 1.82 -12.84 -20.34
C PHE A 2 1.67 -12.72 -18.82
N ASP A 3 1.45 -13.86 -18.16
CA ASP A 3 0.64 -13.93 -16.93
C ASP A 3 1.26 -13.23 -15.70
N ASP A 4 2.58 -13.22 -15.51
CA ASP A 4 3.22 -12.75 -14.26
C ASP A 4 4.43 -11.80 -14.43
N GLU A 5 4.69 -11.29 -15.64
CA GLU A 5 5.87 -10.44 -15.92
C GLU A 5 5.49 -9.02 -16.34
N ILE A 6 6.23 -8.03 -15.81
CA ILE A 6 6.12 -6.64 -16.24
C ILE A 6 6.91 -6.45 -17.53
N GLU A 7 6.23 -6.20 -18.65
CA GLU A 7 6.86 -5.97 -19.96
C GLU A 7 7.66 -4.66 -20.02
N SER A 8 7.08 -3.56 -19.51
CA SER A 8 7.77 -2.27 -19.43
C SER A 8 7.16 -1.35 -18.38
N LEU A 9 7.96 -0.44 -17.84
CA LEU A 9 7.51 0.63 -16.96
C LEU A 9 7.76 1.99 -17.64
N SER A 10 6.78 2.89 -17.56
CA SER A 10 6.90 4.23 -18.11
C SER A 10 6.17 5.27 -17.27
N TYR A 11 6.72 6.48 -17.24
CA TYR A 11 5.98 7.66 -16.81
C TYR A 11 5.09 8.14 -17.95
N PHE A 12 3.85 8.49 -17.62
CA PHE A 12 2.90 9.05 -18.57
C PHE A 12 2.22 10.27 -17.95
N ASP A 13 1.75 11.18 -18.80
CA ASP A 13 0.89 12.29 -18.40
C ASP A 13 -0.53 11.76 -18.16
N PRO A 14 -1.10 11.93 -16.94
CA PRO A 14 -2.43 11.40 -16.62
C PRO A 14 -3.59 12.10 -17.35
N LEU A 15 -3.38 13.29 -17.92
CA LEU A 15 -4.41 14.06 -18.63
C LEU A 15 -4.43 13.76 -20.13
N THR A 16 -3.27 13.69 -20.77
CA THR A 16 -3.15 13.50 -22.23
C THR A 16 -2.82 12.07 -22.65
N GLY A 17 -2.29 11.26 -21.73
CA GLY A 17 -1.84 9.89 -22.00
C GLY A 17 -0.48 9.80 -22.69
N GLU A 18 0.22 10.92 -22.90
CA GLU A 18 1.54 10.91 -23.53
C GLU A 18 2.59 10.21 -22.65
N VAL A 19 3.38 9.32 -23.26
CA VAL A 19 4.47 8.61 -22.57
C VAL A 19 5.69 9.52 -22.50
N LEU A 20 6.07 9.90 -21.28
CA LEU A 20 7.19 10.81 -21.03
C LEU A 20 8.54 10.10 -21.16
N ARG A 21 8.70 8.95 -20.49
CA ARG A 21 9.93 8.15 -20.53
C ARG A 21 9.71 6.74 -20.00
N ARG A 22 10.55 5.80 -20.45
CA ARG A 22 10.62 4.42 -19.92
C ARG A 22 11.65 4.33 -18.79
N VAL A 23 11.38 3.49 -17.80
CA VAL A 23 12.27 3.25 -16.65
C VAL A 23 12.43 1.76 -16.38
N PRO A 24 13.59 1.30 -15.89
CA PRO A 24 13.80 -0.12 -15.59
C PRO A 24 13.23 -0.55 -14.24
N ARG A 25 13.02 0.38 -13.30
CA ARG A 25 12.53 0.10 -11.94
C ARG A 25 11.84 1.31 -11.34
N LEU A 26 10.84 1.07 -10.50
CA LEU A 26 10.18 2.08 -9.67
C LEU A 26 9.93 1.54 -8.26
N THR A 27 10.08 2.39 -7.24
CA THR A 27 9.68 2.08 -5.86
C THR A 27 8.34 2.73 -5.58
N VAL A 28 7.35 1.93 -5.16
CA VAL A 28 6.03 2.42 -4.74
C VAL A 28 5.97 2.45 -3.22
N TYR A 29 5.73 3.63 -2.66
CA TYR A 29 5.53 3.81 -1.23
C TYR A 29 4.03 3.82 -0.88
N PRO A 30 3.66 3.43 0.35
CA PRO A 30 2.29 3.57 0.81
C PRO A 30 1.82 5.03 0.78
N LYS A 31 0.54 5.25 0.54
CA LYS A 31 -0.07 6.60 0.52
C LYS A 31 0.04 7.35 1.86
N SER A 32 0.18 6.63 2.97
CA SER A 32 0.17 7.19 4.32
C SER A 32 1.32 6.63 5.16
N HIS A 33 1.79 7.43 6.12
CA HIS A 33 2.77 7.01 7.12
C HIS A 33 2.19 6.09 8.21
N TYR A 34 0.85 6.00 8.30
CA TYR A 34 0.16 5.21 9.32
C TYR A 34 -0.47 3.94 8.75
N VAL A 35 0.23 3.28 7.82
CA VAL A 35 -0.23 2.00 7.26
C VAL A 35 0.18 0.88 8.21
N THR A 36 -0.83 0.24 8.80
CA THR A 36 -0.65 -0.88 9.72
C THR A 36 -1.30 -2.13 9.14
N PRO A 37 -0.67 -3.32 9.22
CA PRO A 37 -1.29 -4.57 8.79
C PRO A 37 -2.61 -4.83 9.51
N ARG A 38 -3.55 -5.47 8.81
CA ARG A 38 -4.87 -5.81 9.36
C ARG A 38 -4.77 -6.62 10.66
N GLN A 39 -3.83 -7.57 10.73
CA GLN A 39 -3.64 -8.41 11.91
C GLN A 39 -3.36 -7.58 13.16
N THR A 40 -2.42 -6.63 13.07
CA THR A 40 -2.06 -5.75 14.18
C THR A 40 -3.25 -4.92 14.67
N ILE A 41 -4.13 -4.49 13.77
CA ILE A 41 -5.35 -3.75 14.15
C ILE A 41 -6.30 -4.66 14.95
N VAL A 42 -6.50 -5.90 14.50
CA VAL A 42 -7.37 -6.87 15.18
C VAL A 42 -6.82 -7.20 16.58
N ASP A 43 -5.52 -7.47 16.68
CA ASP A 43 -4.87 -7.79 17.96
C ASP A 43 -4.95 -6.61 18.94
N ALA A 44 -4.73 -5.38 18.45
CA ALA A 44 -4.84 -4.18 19.27
C ALA A 44 -6.26 -3.97 19.79
N VAL A 45 -7.28 -4.25 18.98
CA VAL A 45 -8.68 -4.13 19.40
C VAL A 45 -9.00 -5.10 20.53
N GLU A 46 -8.51 -6.34 20.50
CA GLU A 46 -8.73 -7.29 21.60
C GLU A 46 -8.01 -6.84 22.88
N GLN A 47 -6.76 -6.39 22.78
CA GLN A 47 -6.02 -5.88 23.94
C GLN A 47 -6.70 -4.67 24.58
N ILE A 48 -7.21 -3.72 23.77
CA ILE A 48 -7.94 -2.55 24.28
C ILE A 48 -9.21 -2.97 25.03
N LYS A 49 -9.92 -4.00 24.56
CA LYS A 49 -11.12 -4.51 25.24
C LYS A 49 -10.77 -5.17 26.57
N GLU A 50 -9.67 -5.90 26.65
CA GLU A 50 -9.20 -6.51 27.90
C GLU A 50 -8.82 -5.44 28.92
N GLU A 51 -7.99 -4.46 28.54
CA GLU A 51 -7.60 -3.35 29.41
C GLU A 51 -8.83 -2.57 29.92
N LEU A 52 -9.82 -2.34 29.05
CA LEU A 52 -11.04 -1.65 29.44
C LEU A 52 -11.82 -2.38 30.54
N LYS A 53 -11.88 -3.72 30.49
CA LYS A 53 -12.55 -4.55 31.50
C LYS A 53 -11.81 -4.57 32.84
N GLU A 54 -10.48 -4.44 32.82
CA GLU A 54 -9.70 -4.39 34.06
C GLU A 54 -9.86 -3.05 34.79
N ARG A 55 -10.17 -1.98 34.05
CA ARG A 55 -10.21 -0.61 34.56
C ARG A 55 -11.60 -0.12 34.98
N LEU A 56 -12.67 -0.84 34.65
CA LEU A 56 -14.07 -0.48 34.92
C LEU A 56 -14.82 -1.64 35.59
#